data_AF-A0A832CKU0-F1
#
_entry.id   AF-A0A832CKU0-F1
#
_cell.length_a   1.000
_cell.length_b   1.000
_cell.length_c   1.000
_cell.angle_alpha   90.00
_cell.angle_beta   90.00
_cell.angle_gamma   90.00
#
_symmetry.space_group_name_H-M   'P 1'
#
loop_
_entity.id
_entity.type
_entity.pdbx_description
1 polymer ?
#
loop_
_entity_poly.entity_id
_entity_poly.type
_entity_poly.pdbx_seq_one_letter_code
_entity_poly.pdbx_strand_id
1 'polypeptide(L)'
;MGREVEVEFEVCDEAFNYLQARQYLEHDELVRDGIRRLSKRCEVVVLAQASMARAVEGMRPSEVNVPVLSSPPLLIDYLKKVLNL
;
A
#
# COMPACT_ATOMS: atom_id res chain seq x y z
N MET A 1 11.67 10.30 15.63
CA MET A 1 10.41 10.32 16.41
C MET A 1 10.15 11.75 16.87
N GLY A 2 8.89 12.16 17.02
CA GLY A 2 8.54 13.55 17.41
C GLY A 2 8.32 14.52 16.24
N ARG A 3 7.90 14.03 15.06
CA ARG A 3 7.34 14.89 14.01
C ARG A 3 5.82 14.84 14.09
N GLU A 4 5.19 15.98 13.89
CA GLU A 4 3.76 16.05 13.66
C GLU A 4 3.46 15.50 12.26
N VAL A 5 2.43 14.67 12.15
CA VAL A 5 2.00 14.06 10.89
C VAL A 5 0.52 14.35 10.70
N GLU A 6 0.18 14.81 9.50
CA GLU A 6 -1.21 14.87 9.06
C GLU A 6 -1.58 13.53 8.43
N VAL A 7 -2.75 13.00 8.77
CA VAL A 7 -3.19 11.68 8.31
C VAL A 7 -4.47 11.83 7.51
N GLU A 8 -4.37 11.51 6.23
CA GLU A 8 -5.52 11.34 5.35
C GLU A 8 -5.81 9.86 5.14
N PHE A 9 -7.09 9.51 5.22
CA PHE A 9 -7.55 8.15 4.99
C PHE A 9 -8.31 8.04 3.68
N GLU A 10 -8.14 6.92 3.01
CA GLU A 10 -8.94 6.57 1.86
C GLU A 10 -9.38 5.11 1.95
N VAL A 11 -10.67 4.86 1.75
CA VAL A 11 -11.26 3.53 1.81
C VAL A 11 -11.61 3.08 0.41
N CYS A 12 -11.22 1.86 0.06
CA CYS A 12 -11.57 1.21 -1.20
C CYS A 12 -12.71 0.22 -0.92
N ASP A 13 -13.95 0.73 -0.76
CA ASP A 13 -15.08 -0.03 -0.19
C ASP A 13 -15.31 -1.40 -0.86
N GLU A 14 -15.27 -1.47 -2.19
CA GLU A 14 -15.50 -2.71 -2.93
C GLU A 14 -14.28 -3.63 -3.01
N ALA A 15 -13.08 -3.16 -2.65
CA ALA A 15 -11.87 -3.96 -2.78
C ALA A 15 -11.97 -5.23 -1.92
N PHE A 16 -12.52 -5.12 -0.71
CA PHE A 16 -12.67 -6.27 0.18
C PHE A 16 -13.64 -7.33 -0.38
N ASN A 17 -14.69 -6.91 -1.08
CA ASN A 17 -15.64 -7.83 -1.72
C ASN A 17 -14.95 -8.61 -2.85
N TYR A 18 -14.19 -7.93 -3.70
CA TYR A 18 -13.39 -8.57 -4.75
C TYR A 18 -12.34 -9.53 -4.16
N LEU A 19 -11.70 -9.15 -3.05
CA LEU A 19 -10.77 -10.03 -2.35
C LEU A 19 -11.45 -11.32 -1.85
N GLN A 20 -12.62 -11.22 -1.24
CA GLN A 20 -13.41 -12.38 -0.79
C GLN A 20 -13.83 -13.28 -1.96
N ALA A 21 -14.18 -12.68 -3.09
CA ALA A 21 -14.54 -13.38 -4.32
C ALA A 21 -13.33 -13.95 -5.09
N ARG A 22 -12.09 -13.77 -4.59
CA ARG A 22 -10.83 -14.14 -5.26
C ARG A 22 -10.61 -13.41 -6.60
N GLN A 23 -11.28 -12.28 -6.78
CA GLN A 23 -11.16 -11.36 -7.91
C GLN A 23 -10.00 -10.40 -7.66
N TYR A 24 -8.79 -10.94 -7.78
CA TYR A 24 -7.57 -10.28 -7.35
C TYR A 24 -7.18 -9.08 -8.21
N LEU A 25 -7.47 -9.12 -9.50
CA LEU A 25 -7.16 -8.02 -10.42
C LEU A 25 -8.03 -6.80 -10.12
N GLU A 26 -9.31 -7.02 -9.89
CA GLU A 26 -10.29 -6.00 -9.55
C GLU A 26 -10.00 -5.37 -8.18
N HIS A 27 -9.67 -6.20 -7.17
CA HIS A 27 -9.17 -5.71 -5.89
C HIS A 27 -7.92 -4.82 -6.08
N ASP A 28 -6.94 -5.29 -6.85
CA ASP A 28 -5.67 -4.58 -7.00
C ASP A 28 -5.85 -3.26 -7.75
N GLU A 29 -6.71 -3.19 -8.77
CA GLU A 29 -7.02 -1.94 -9.47
C GLU A 29 -7.66 -0.89 -8.55
N LEU A 30 -8.59 -1.29 -7.68
CA LEU A 30 -9.18 -0.36 -6.71
C LEU A 30 -8.15 0.19 -5.73
N VAL A 31 -7.24 -0.67 -5.25
CA VAL A 31 -6.14 -0.26 -4.37
C VAL A 31 -5.17 0.68 -5.11
N ARG A 32 -4.82 0.38 -6.38
CA ARG A 32 -3.98 1.25 -7.21
C ARG A 32 -4.60 2.63 -7.41
N ASP A 33 -5.90 2.68 -7.66
CA ASP A 33 -6.62 3.93 -7.78
C ASP A 33 -6.59 4.75 -6.48
N GLY A 34 -6.71 4.08 -5.33
CA GLY A 34 -6.55 4.75 -4.04
C GLY A 34 -5.14 5.30 -3.82
N ILE A 35 -4.12 4.51 -4.18
CA ILE A 35 -2.72 4.96 -4.15
C ILE A 35 -2.53 6.19 -5.04
N ARG A 36 -3.04 6.16 -6.28
CA ARG A 36 -2.95 7.29 -7.23
C ARG A 36 -3.62 8.56 -6.68
N ARG A 37 -4.77 8.43 -6.02
CA ARG A 37 -5.48 9.57 -5.43
C ARG A 37 -4.72 10.14 -4.23
N LEU A 38 -4.28 9.30 -3.30
CA LEU A 38 -3.49 9.74 -2.14
C LEU A 38 -2.14 10.34 -2.55
N SER A 39 -1.49 9.79 -3.57
CA SER A 39 -0.19 10.29 -4.07
C SER A 39 -0.22 11.74 -4.58
N LYS A 40 -1.40 12.31 -4.82
CA LYS A 40 -1.57 13.72 -5.21
C LYS A 40 -1.56 14.69 -4.04
N ARG A 41 -1.76 14.20 -2.81
CA ARG A 41 -1.98 15.02 -1.60
C ARG A 41 -1.14 14.59 -0.40
N CYS A 42 -0.56 13.40 -0.43
CA CYS A 42 0.30 12.86 0.62
C CYS A 42 1.73 12.65 0.12
N GLU A 43 2.71 12.86 0.99
CA GLU A 43 4.13 12.62 0.71
C GLU A 43 4.53 11.14 0.86
N VAL A 44 3.71 10.34 1.54
CA VAL A 44 3.89 8.91 1.78
C VAL A 44 2.52 8.24 1.81
N VAL A 45 2.40 7.06 1.22
CA VAL A 45 1.19 6.23 1.31
C VAL A 45 1.48 4.98 2.13
N VAL A 46 0.62 4.67 3.10
CA VAL A 46 0.73 3.46 3.93
C VAL A 46 -0.42 2.51 3.62
N LEU A 47 -0.08 1.29 3.19
CA LEU A 47 -1.05 0.22 2.96
C LEU A 47 -1.32 -0.49 4.29
N ALA A 48 -2.52 -0.28 4.84
CA ALA A 48 -2.89 -0.76 6.17
C ALA A 48 -3.12 -2.29 6.23
N GLN A 49 -3.35 -2.95 5.09
CA GLN A 49 -3.71 -4.38 5.02
C GLN A 49 -2.71 -5.16 4.15
N ALA A 50 -2.33 -6.35 4.59
CA ALA A 50 -1.36 -7.20 3.89
C ALA A 50 -1.79 -7.57 2.46
N SER A 51 -3.10 -7.74 2.21
CA SER A 51 -3.65 -8.05 0.88
C SER A 51 -3.35 -6.96 -0.15
N MET A 52 -3.12 -5.72 0.28
CA MET A 52 -2.87 -4.57 -0.60
C MET A 52 -1.44 -4.56 -1.17
N ALA A 53 -0.50 -5.28 -0.56
CA ALA A 53 0.92 -5.23 -0.96
C ALA A 53 1.14 -5.65 -2.43
N ARG A 54 0.38 -6.65 -2.90
CA ARG A 54 0.43 -7.14 -4.29
C ARG A 54 0.06 -6.06 -5.31
N ALA A 55 -0.83 -5.12 -4.95
CA ALA A 55 -1.27 -4.07 -5.85
C ALA A 55 -0.10 -3.21 -6.35
N VAL A 56 0.94 -3.05 -5.52
CA VAL A 56 2.14 -2.26 -5.83
C VAL A 56 3.03 -2.93 -6.88
N GLU A 57 3.11 -4.26 -6.92
CA GLU A 57 3.99 -5.01 -7.84
C GLU A 57 3.68 -4.73 -9.33
N GLY A 58 2.43 -4.36 -9.64
CA GLY A 58 1.99 -4.05 -11.00
C GLY A 58 2.02 -2.57 -11.38
N MET A 59 2.43 -1.68 -10.47
CA MET A 59 2.47 -0.23 -10.74
C MET A 59 3.81 0.16 -11.36
N ARG A 60 3.78 0.97 -12.43
CA ARG A 60 5.01 1.55 -12.96
C ARG A 60 5.50 2.68 -12.06
N PRO A 61 6.82 2.93 -11.99
CA PRO A 61 7.36 4.06 -11.24
C PRO A 61 6.77 5.43 -11.63
N SER A 62 6.33 5.58 -12.89
CA SER A 62 5.67 6.81 -13.35
C SER A 62 4.24 7.01 -12.83
N GLU A 63 3.63 5.98 -12.23
CA GLU A 63 2.26 6.03 -11.71
C GLU A 63 2.21 6.44 -10.23
N VAL A 64 3.34 6.36 -9.52
CA VAL A 64 3.43 6.65 -8.09
C VAL A 64 4.74 7.39 -7.81
N ASN A 65 4.63 8.68 -7.50
CA ASN A 65 5.79 9.54 -7.26
C ASN A 65 6.20 9.61 -5.77
N VAL A 66 5.51 8.87 -4.90
CA VAL A 66 5.72 8.90 -3.45
C VAL A 66 5.98 7.49 -2.91
N PRO A 67 6.74 7.34 -1.81
CA PRO A 67 6.95 6.04 -1.19
C PRO A 67 5.62 5.38 -0.79
N VAL A 68 5.46 4.11 -1.16
CA VAL A 68 4.35 3.26 -0.71
C VAL A 68 4.88 2.23 0.27
N LEU A 69 4.43 2.33 1.52
CA LEU A 69 4.85 1.46 2.61
C LEU A 69 3.83 0.34 2.79
N SER A 70 4.29 -0.90 2.90
CA SER A 70 3.45 -2.05 3.23
C SER A 70 4.13 -2.95 4.25
N SER A 71 3.34 -3.57 5.12
CA SER A 71 3.88 -4.32 6.26
C SER A 71 4.68 -5.57 5.89
N PRO A 72 4.32 -6.40 4.89
CA PRO A 72 5.08 -7.63 4.63
C PRO A 72 6.53 -7.37 4.20
N PRO A 73 6.84 -6.50 3.22
CA PRO A 73 8.23 -6.19 2.85
C PRO A 73 9.01 -5.57 4.01
N LEU A 74 8.42 -4.61 4.72
CA LEU A 74 9.06 -3.95 5.85
C LEU A 74 9.38 -4.92 7.00
N LEU A 75 8.50 -5.89 7.25
CA LEU A 75 8.71 -6.93 8.23
C LEU A 75 9.88 -7.84 7.82
N ILE A 76 9.95 -8.27 6.55
CA ILE A 76 11.07 -9.10 6.08
C ILE A 76 12.40 -8.36 6.20
N ASP A 77 12.45 -7.08 5.81
CA ASP A 77 13.65 -6.25 5.95
C ASP A 77 14.07 -6.06 7.41
N TYR A 78 13.10 -5.93 8.32
CA TYR A 78 13.36 -5.89 9.76
C TYR A 78 13.88 -7.23 10.29
N LEU A 79 13.27 -8.34 9.87
CA LEU A 79 13.66 -9.68 10.31
C LEU A 79 15.09 -10.01 9.89
N LYS A 80 15.52 -9.64 8.69
CA LYS A 80 16.93 -9.81 8.26
C LYS A 80 17.91 -9.15 9.24
N LYS A 81 17.60 -7.92 9.69
CA LYS A 81 18.43 -7.19 10.64
C LYS A 81 18.47 -7.85 12.02
N VAL A 82 17.32 -8.34 12.51
CA VAL A 82 17.23 -8.98 13.83
C VAL A 82 17.87 -10.37 13.85
N LEU A 83 17.76 -11.09 12.74
CA LEU A 83 18.25 -12.47 12.60
C LEU A 83 19.66 -12.56 12.01
N ASN A 84 20.31 -11.43 11.68
CA ASN A 84 21.60 -11.37 10.99
C ASN A 84 21.63 -12.20 9.68
N LEU A 85 20.54 -12.14 8.91
CA LEU A 85 20.41 -12.77 7.59
C LEU A 85 20.88 -11.85 6.46
#